data_AF-A0A7U9RVX9-F1
#
_entry.id   AF-A0A7U9RVX9-F1
#
_cell.length_a   1.000
_cell.length_b   1.000
_cell.length_c   1.000
_cell.angle_alpha   90.00
_cell.angle_beta   90.00
_cell.angle_gamma   90.00
#
_symmetry.space_group_name_H-M   'P 1'
#
loop_
_entity.id
_entity.type
_entity.pdbx_description
1 polymer ?
#
loop_
_entity_poly.entity_id
_entity_poly.type
_entity_poly.pdbx_seq_one_letter_code
_entity_poly.pdbx_strand_id
1 'polypeptide(L)'
;MSVGTKGILAGILDVFDKIKTELKFNEETRKEYRRKISTRTSEWVGMLRRVAESIEQKADGKRPIIIFEDLDKLDPEFEWKVFYHYAAMLSGMPFPVIYTFPIALSYDIRFSAMESYFVTKTLPMIKIETIEGEAFSEGIAVIREIV
;
A
#
# COMPACT_ATOMS: atom_id res chain seq x y z
N MET A 1 14.51 -7.06 28.01
CA MET A 1 13.49 -7.91 27.35
C MET A 1 13.70 -7.82 25.84
N SER A 2 14.32 -8.80 25.17
CA SER A 2 14.77 -8.64 23.76
C SER A 2 14.74 -9.91 22.89
N VAL A 3 14.22 -11.03 23.39
CA VAL A 3 14.28 -12.31 22.67
C VAL A 3 13.01 -12.57 21.83
N GLY A 4 11.85 -12.08 22.26
CA GLY A 4 10.57 -12.31 21.58
C GLY A 4 10.39 -11.56 20.25
N THR A 5 10.84 -10.32 20.17
CA THR A 5 10.66 -9.46 18.97
C THR A 5 11.45 -9.96 17.76
N LYS A 6 12.64 -10.52 18.00
CA LYS A 6 13.50 -11.09 16.94
C LYS A 6 12.88 -12.33 16.29
N GLY A 7 12.25 -13.20 17.08
CA GLY A 7 11.58 -14.41 16.56
C GLY A 7 10.31 -14.09 15.75
N ILE A 8 9.58 -13.03 16.13
CA ILE A 8 8.34 -12.61 15.45
C ILE A 8 8.66 -11.96 14.10
N LEU A 9 9.66 -11.07 14.06
CA LEU A 9 10.13 -10.46 12.81
C LEU A 9 10.66 -11.51 11.84
N ALA A 10 11.41 -12.50 12.34
CA ALA A 10 11.90 -13.62 11.53
C ALA A 10 10.75 -14.43 10.91
N GLY A 11 9.70 -14.74 11.68
CA GLY A 11 8.55 -15.49 11.16
C GLY A 11 7.73 -14.72 10.12
N ILE A 12 7.63 -13.39 10.23
CA ILE A 12 6.99 -12.53 9.23
C ILE A 12 7.87 -12.45 7.97
N LEU A 13 9.19 -12.27 8.14
CA LEU A 13 10.17 -12.26 7.04
C LEU A 13 10.13 -13.56 6.24
N ASP A 14 10.06 -14.72 6.88
CA ASP A 14 9.97 -16.02 6.21
C ASP A 14 8.71 -16.15 5.32
N VAL A 15 7.58 -15.55 5.75
CA VAL A 15 6.35 -15.51 4.97
C VAL A 15 6.52 -14.56 3.78
N PHE A 16 7.09 -13.37 3.99
CA PHE A 16 7.38 -12.43 2.91
C PHE A 16 8.37 -12.98 1.88
N ASP A 17 9.40 -13.71 2.30
CA ASP A 17 10.40 -14.30 1.41
C ASP A 17 9.83 -15.44 0.55
N LYS A 18 8.89 -16.23 1.09
CA LYS A 18 8.14 -17.22 0.30
C LYS A 18 7.30 -16.53 -0.78
N ILE A 19 6.56 -15.49 -0.41
CA ILE A 19 5.74 -14.69 -1.35
C ILE A 19 6.63 -14.06 -2.43
N LYS A 20 7.76 -13.46 -2.04
CA LYS A 20 8.72 -12.81 -2.95
C LYS A 20 9.39 -13.80 -3.91
N THR A 21 9.69 -15.01 -3.43
CA THR A 21 10.28 -16.08 -4.24
C THR A 21 9.29 -16.58 -5.29
N GLU A 22 8.02 -16.74 -4.92
CA GLU A 22 6.94 -17.09 -5.87
C GLU A 22 6.72 -16.00 -6.93
N LEU A 23 6.90 -14.72 -6.58
CA LEU A 23 6.77 -13.58 -7.51
C LEU A 23 7.95 -13.38 -8.47
N LYS A 24 9.13 -13.96 -8.19
CA LYS A 24 10.38 -13.73 -8.94
C LYS A 24 10.55 -14.59 -10.20
N PHE A 25 9.72 -15.62 -10.43
CA PHE A 25 9.86 -16.51 -11.58
C PHE A 25 8.98 -16.07 -12.77
N ASN A 26 9.66 -15.71 -13.89
CA ASN A 26 9.31 -15.65 -15.32
C ASN A 26 8.07 -14.85 -15.85
N GLU A 27 8.21 -14.24 -17.04
CA GLU A 27 7.19 -13.41 -17.71
C GLU A 27 5.92 -14.19 -18.11
N GLU A 28 6.08 -15.44 -18.53
CA GLU A 28 4.98 -16.34 -18.88
C GLU A 28 4.18 -16.75 -17.61
N THR A 29 4.91 -16.89 -16.51
CA THR A 29 4.40 -17.18 -15.17
C THR A 29 3.64 -15.97 -14.59
N ARG A 30 4.03 -14.72 -14.84
CA ARG A 30 3.23 -13.52 -14.46
C ARG A 30 1.82 -13.50 -15.08
N LYS A 31 1.64 -14.05 -16.29
CA LYS A 31 0.33 -14.16 -16.94
C LYS A 31 -0.52 -15.24 -16.27
N GLU A 32 0.09 -16.39 -15.96
CA GLU A 32 -0.60 -17.50 -15.30
C GLU A 32 -0.88 -17.23 -13.81
N TYR A 33 0.02 -16.54 -13.12
CA TYR A 33 -0.19 -16.03 -11.77
C TYR A 33 -1.26 -14.96 -11.75
N ARG A 34 -1.31 -14.01 -12.70
CA ARG A 34 -2.46 -13.08 -12.77
C ARG A 34 -3.79 -13.83 -12.89
N ARG A 35 -3.82 -14.94 -13.62
CA ARG A 35 -5.00 -15.81 -13.76
C ARG A 35 -5.31 -16.62 -12.50
N LYS A 36 -4.30 -17.13 -11.78
CA LYS A 36 -4.46 -17.89 -10.51
C LYS A 36 -4.71 -16.99 -9.29
N ILE A 37 -4.13 -15.79 -9.26
CA ILE A 37 -4.30 -14.77 -8.22
C ILE A 37 -5.70 -14.18 -8.30
N SER A 38 -6.22 -13.90 -9.50
CA SER A 38 -7.61 -13.41 -9.64
C SER A 38 -8.65 -14.40 -9.10
N THR A 39 -8.32 -15.70 -9.05
CA THR A 39 -9.17 -16.76 -8.48
C THR A 39 -8.94 -16.98 -6.98
N ARG A 40 -7.90 -16.38 -6.38
CA ARG A 40 -7.48 -16.62 -4.98
C ARG A 40 -7.35 -15.36 -4.14
N THR A 41 -7.83 -14.21 -4.61
CA THR A 41 -7.77 -12.94 -3.87
C THR A 41 -8.38 -13.05 -2.47
N SER A 42 -9.44 -13.84 -2.30
CA SER A 42 -10.06 -14.12 -0.99
C SER A 42 -9.12 -14.86 -0.02
N GLU A 43 -8.29 -15.76 -0.52
CA GLU A 43 -7.28 -16.47 0.29
C GLU A 43 -6.21 -15.50 0.78
N TRP A 44 -5.72 -14.63 -0.11
CA TRP A 44 -4.74 -13.59 0.21
C TRP A 44 -5.27 -12.61 1.26
N VAL A 45 -6.49 -12.09 1.08
CA VAL A 45 -7.15 -11.23 2.08
C VAL A 45 -7.32 -11.99 3.40
N GLY A 46 -7.67 -13.27 3.34
CA GLY A 46 -7.76 -14.13 4.53
C GLY A 46 -6.42 -14.30 5.26
N MET A 47 -5.31 -14.43 4.54
CA MET A 47 -3.97 -14.53 5.12
C MET A 47 -3.55 -13.20 5.76
N LEU A 48 -3.69 -12.08 5.05
CA LEU A 48 -3.38 -10.74 5.58
C LEU A 48 -4.22 -10.42 6.82
N ARG A 49 -5.50 -10.80 6.82
CA ARG A 49 -6.38 -10.68 7.98
C ARG A 49 -5.82 -11.42 9.20
N ARG A 50 -5.40 -12.68 9.04
CA ARG A 50 -4.82 -13.45 10.16
C ARG A 50 -3.53 -12.83 10.70
N VAL A 51 -2.70 -12.28 9.81
CA VAL A 51 -1.50 -11.55 10.21
C VAL A 51 -1.88 -10.30 11.01
N ALA A 52 -2.85 -9.52 10.52
CA ALA A 52 -3.32 -8.31 11.20
C ALA A 52 -3.92 -8.62 12.58
N GLU A 53 -4.76 -9.65 12.68
CA GLU A 53 -5.36 -10.12 13.95
C GLU A 53 -4.28 -10.58 14.94
N SER A 54 -3.24 -11.29 14.46
CA SER A 54 -2.11 -11.73 15.30
C SER A 54 -1.28 -10.56 15.84
N ILE A 55 -1.13 -9.50 15.04
CA ILE A 55 -0.46 -8.27 15.49
C ILE A 55 -1.35 -7.54 16.51
N GLU A 56 -2.64 -7.38 16.25
CA GLU A 56 -3.60 -6.72 17.14
C GLU A 56 -3.63 -7.37 18.53
N GLN A 57 -3.67 -8.70 18.59
CA GLN A 57 -3.61 -9.47 19.85
C GLN A 57 -2.33 -9.20 20.64
N LYS A 58 -1.20 -8.97 19.96
CA LYS A 58 0.12 -8.76 20.58
C LYS A 58 0.43 -7.29 20.86
N ALA A 59 -0.29 -6.37 20.21
CA ALA A 59 -0.09 -4.93 20.30
C ALA A 59 -1.17 -4.25 21.17
N ASP A 60 -1.74 -4.98 22.13
CA ASP A 60 -2.75 -4.47 23.07
C ASP A 60 -3.97 -3.87 22.35
N GLY A 61 -4.49 -4.60 21.35
CA GLY A 61 -5.64 -4.18 20.55
C GLY A 61 -5.32 -3.15 19.45
N LYS A 62 -4.06 -2.73 19.28
CA LYS A 62 -3.68 -1.83 18.19
C LYS A 62 -3.59 -2.57 16.87
N ARG A 63 -4.42 -2.19 15.91
CA ARG A 63 -4.43 -2.76 14.56
C ARG A 63 -3.24 -2.24 13.74
N PRO A 64 -2.53 -3.11 12.99
CA PRO A 64 -1.54 -2.65 12.04
C PRO A 64 -2.22 -1.92 10.87
N ILE A 65 -1.53 -0.90 10.35
CA ILE A 65 -1.89 -0.26 9.09
C ILE A 65 -1.01 -0.87 8.01
N ILE A 66 -1.64 -1.34 6.93
CA ILE A 66 -0.93 -1.82 5.75
C ILE A 66 -0.90 -0.69 4.74
N ILE A 67 0.28 -0.41 4.19
CA ILE A 67 0.45 0.64 3.18
C ILE A 67 0.85 -0.03 1.86
N PHE A 68 0.01 0.13 0.83
CA PHE A 68 0.34 -0.24 -0.54
C PHE A 68 0.89 0.99 -1.25
N GLU A 69 2.21 1.06 -1.29
CA GLU A 69 2.98 2.10 -1.97
C GLU A 69 3.16 1.79 -3.47
N ASP A 70 3.62 2.79 -4.23
CA ASP A 70 4.01 2.67 -5.64
C ASP A 70 2.92 2.19 -6.62
N LEU A 71 1.62 2.34 -6.26
CA LEU A 71 0.51 2.03 -7.17
C LEU A 71 0.38 3.02 -8.34
N ASP A 72 1.04 4.16 -8.23
CA ASP A 72 1.20 5.22 -9.24
C ASP A 72 2.33 4.99 -10.25
N LYS A 73 3.06 3.87 -10.11
CA LYS A 73 4.07 3.40 -11.06
C LYS A 73 3.55 2.29 -11.97
N LEU A 74 2.25 2.04 -11.96
CA LEU A 74 1.62 1.02 -12.79
C LEU A 74 1.40 1.59 -14.20
N ASP A 75 1.13 0.73 -15.18
CA ASP A 75 0.77 1.20 -16.52
C ASP A 75 -0.57 1.98 -16.45
N PRO A 76 -0.70 3.17 -17.05
CA PRO A 76 -1.92 4.00 -16.97
C PRO A 76 -3.22 3.27 -17.33
N GLU A 77 -3.20 2.30 -18.27
CA GLU A 77 -4.38 1.49 -18.59
C GLU A 77 -4.72 0.50 -17.45
N PHE A 78 -3.72 0.06 -16.71
CA PHE A 78 -3.86 -0.85 -15.58
C PHE A 78 -4.25 -0.12 -14.29
N GLU A 79 -3.78 1.12 -14.08
CA GLU A 79 -4.08 1.96 -12.91
C GLU A 79 -5.59 2.20 -12.74
N TRP A 80 -6.27 2.63 -13.81
CA TRP A 80 -7.72 2.82 -13.78
C TRP A 80 -8.47 1.54 -13.45
N LYS A 81 -8.03 0.42 -14.04
CA LYS A 81 -8.69 -0.87 -13.87
C LYS A 81 -8.64 -1.33 -12.42
N VAL A 82 -7.55 -1.07 -11.72
CA VAL A 82 -7.39 -1.46 -10.31
C VAL A 82 -8.37 -0.69 -9.43
N PHE A 83 -8.31 0.64 -9.47
CA PHE A 83 -9.12 1.45 -8.57
C PHE A 83 -10.59 1.42 -8.93
N TYR A 84 -10.95 1.45 -10.21
CA TYR A 84 -12.36 1.49 -10.63
C TYR A 84 -13.06 0.13 -10.52
N HIS A 85 -12.45 -0.96 -11.00
CA HIS A 85 -13.12 -2.28 -10.98
C HIS A 85 -13.05 -2.97 -9.62
N TYR A 86 -12.06 -2.64 -8.79
CA TYR A 86 -11.88 -3.27 -7.48
C TYR A 86 -12.07 -2.31 -6.30
N ALA A 87 -12.61 -1.10 -6.52
CA ALA A 87 -12.86 -0.11 -5.46
C ALA A 87 -13.57 -0.71 -4.24
N ALA A 88 -14.67 -1.44 -4.47
CA ALA A 88 -15.45 -2.09 -3.42
C ALA A 88 -14.66 -3.16 -2.65
N MET A 89 -13.77 -3.87 -3.33
CA MET A 89 -12.91 -4.87 -2.70
C MET A 89 -11.80 -4.21 -1.87
N LEU A 90 -11.14 -3.18 -2.43
CA LEU A 90 -10.06 -2.46 -1.78
C LEU A 90 -10.55 -1.68 -0.54
N SER A 91 -11.70 -1.02 -0.65
CA SER A 91 -12.35 -0.34 0.48
C SER A 91 -12.91 -1.32 1.53
N GLY A 92 -13.26 -2.54 1.12
CA GLY A 92 -13.82 -3.58 1.99
C GLY A 92 -12.79 -4.43 2.74
N MET A 93 -11.51 -4.03 2.78
CA MET A 93 -10.48 -4.78 3.48
C MET A 93 -10.79 -4.89 5.00
N PRO A 94 -10.62 -6.07 5.62
CA PRO A 94 -10.97 -6.28 7.03
C PRO A 94 -9.96 -5.69 8.02
N PHE A 95 -8.96 -4.96 7.52
CA PHE A 95 -7.88 -4.32 8.27
C PHE A 95 -7.63 -2.92 7.70
N PRO A 96 -7.07 -1.98 8.49
CA PRO A 96 -6.75 -0.63 8.00
C PRO A 96 -5.72 -0.67 6.87
N VAL A 97 -6.02 0.02 5.77
CA VAL A 97 -5.15 0.11 4.59
C VAL A 97 -5.01 1.55 4.12
N ILE A 98 -3.81 1.93 3.72
CA ILE A 98 -3.50 3.14 2.96
C ILE A 98 -3.02 2.72 1.57
N TYR A 99 -3.55 3.35 0.53
CA TYR A 99 -3.14 3.15 -0.86
C TYR A 99 -2.50 4.43 -1.37
N THR A 100 -1.31 4.35 -1.95
CA THR A 100 -0.88 5.46 -2.83
C THR A 100 -1.77 5.49 -4.05
N PHE A 101 -2.00 6.69 -4.57
CA PHE A 101 -2.91 6.91 -5.69
C PHE A 101 -2.22 7.81 -6.73
N PRO A 102 -2.21 7.44 -8.02
CA PRO A 102 -1.60 8.27 -9.04
C PRO A 102 -2.33 9.61 -9.14
N ILE A 103 -1.63 10.70 -8.82
CA ILE A 103 -2.20 12.05 -8.79
C ILE A 103 -2.78 12.47 -10.15
N ALA A 104 -2.24 11.94 -11.26
CA ALA A 104 -2.79 12.19 -12.59
C ALA A 104 -4.26 11.75 -12.70
N LEU A 105 -4.63 10.66 -12.02
CA LEU A 105 -6.00 10.13 -12.05
C LEU A 105 -6.98 10.95 -11.22
N SER A 106 -6.52 11.80 -10.30
CA SER A 106 -7.42 12.63 -9.50
C SER A 106 -8.04 13.78 -10.30
N TYR A 107 -7.50 14.08 -11.49
CA TYR A 107 -8.03 15.10 -12.40
C TYR A 107 -9.10 14.56 -13.36
N ASP A 108 -9.32 13.25 -13.41
CA ASP A 108 -10.33 12.64 -14.25
C ASP A 108 -11.73 12.77 -13.62
N ILE A 109 -12.75 12.97 -14.45
CA ILE A 109 -14.15 13.10 -14.01
C ILE A 109 -14.66 11.89 -13.21
N ARG A 110 -14.08 10.71 -13.42
CA ARG A 110 -14.44 9.47 -12.72
C ARG A 110 -13.88 9.41 -11.30
N PHE A 111 -12.95 10.29 -10.95
CA PHE A 111 -12.37 10.32 -9.61
C PHE A 111 -13.42 10.54 -8.52
N SER A 112 -14.45 11.36 -8.77
CA SER A 112 -15.53 11.62 -7.81
C SER A 112 -16.28 10.35 -7.39
N ALA A 113 -16.33 9.33 -8.27
CA ALA A 113 -16.90 8.04 -7.91
C ALA A 113 -16.04 7.28 -6.89
N MET A 114 -14.72 7.45 -6.90
CA MET A 114 -13.80 6.85 -5.93
C MET A 114 -13.92 7.47 -4.55
N GLU A 115 -14.26 8.76 -4.46
CA GLU A 115 -14.44 9.45 -3.18
C GLU A 115 -15.58 8.86 -2.34
N SER A 116 -16.50 8.11 -2.95
CA SER A 116 -17.53 7.34 -2.22
C SER A 116 -17.02 6.06 -1.56
N TYR A 117 -15.88 5.53 -2.01
CA TYR A 117 -15.27 4.30 -1.50
C TYR A 117 -14.11 4.55 -0.54
N PHE A 118 -13.42 5.68 -0.69
CA PHE A 118 -12.17 5.95 0.03
C PHE A 118 -12.19 7.31 0.71
N VAL A 119 -11.56 7.38 1.88
CA VAL A 119 -11.18 8.66 2.48
C VAL A 119 -9.92 9.15 1.79
N THR A 120 -10.04 10.21 0.99
CA THR A 120 -8.92 10.81 0.27
C THR A 120 -8.16 11.79 1.15
N LYS A 121 -6.83 11.73 1.10
CA LYS A 121 -5.93 12.67 1.76
C LYS A 121 -4.80 13.02 0.81
N THR A 122 -4.66 14.31 0.51
CA THR A 122 -3.50 14.83 -0.20
C THR A 122 -2.42 15.16 0.81
N LEU A 123 -1.26 14.53 0.68
CA LEU A 123 -0.10 14.92 1.46
C LEU A 123 0.46 16.23 0.87
N PRO A 124 0.68 17.27 1.69
CA PRO A 124 1.22 18.51 1.20
C PRO A 124 2.64 18.29 0.66
N MET A 125 2.93 18.85 -0.51
CA MET A 125 4.32 18.92 -0.96
C MET A 125 5.05 19.99 -0.16
N ILE A 126 6.06 19.57 0.59
CA ILE A 126 6.93 20.49 1.33
C ILE A 126 8.06 20.90 0.39
N LYS A 127 7.98 22.12 -0.11
CA LYS A 127 9.01 22.71 -0.98
C LYS A 127 10.29 22.91 -0.18
N ILE A 128 11.41 22.33 -0.60
CA ILE A 128 12.73 22.55 0.05
C ILE A 128 13.69 23.39 -0.79
N GLU A 129 13.34 23.63 -2.05
CA GLU A 129 14.13 24.35 -3.03
C GLU A 129 13.20 25.19 -3.93
N THR A 130 13.66 26.37 -4.36
CA THR A 130 12.93 27.22 -5.31
C THR A 130 13.10 26.75 -6.75
N ILE A 131 12.33 27.33 -7.68
CA ILE A 131 12.47 26.98 -9.10
C ILE A 131 13.81 27.47 -9.69
N GLU A 132 14.41 28.47 -9.04
CA GLU A 132 15.74 29.00 -9.32
C GLU A 132 16.87 28.16 -8.71
N GLY A 133 16.55 27.13 -7.92
CA GLY A 133 17.53 26.24 -7.29
C GLY A 133 18.00 26.68 -5.90
N GLU A 134 17.38 27.70 -5.31
CA GLU A 134 17.78 28.22 -4.01
C GLU A 134 17.11 27.47 -2.86
N ALA A 135 17.81 27.32 -1.73
CA ALA A 135 17.29 26.62 -0.56
C ALA A 135 16.06 27.35 0.03
N PHE A 136 14.97 26.62 0.28
CA PHE A 136 13.75 27.17 0.88
C PHE A 136 13.68 26.84 2.38
N SER A 137 14.12 27.79 3.20
CA SER A 137 14.33 27.61 4.65
C SER A 137 13.08 27.18 5.42
N GLU A 138 11.90 27.69 5.07
CA GLU A 138 10.64 27.33 5.75
C GLU A 138 10.31 25.86 5.56
N GLY A 139 10.36 25.35 4.33
CA GLY A 139 10.08 23.94 4.09
C GLY A 139 11.16 23.01 4.64
N ILE A 140 12.43 23.44 4.64
CA ILE A 140 13.51 22.72 5.33
C ILE A 140 13.24 22.64 6.84
N ALA A 141 12.74 23.71 7.46
CA ALA A 141 12.39 23.71 8.86
C ALA A 141 11.25 22.71 9.16
N VAL A 142 10.20 22.69 8.33
CA VAL A 142 9.11 21.70 8.47
C VAL A 142 9.63 20.27 8.36
N ILE A 143 10.50 19.97 7.39
CA ILE A 143 11.10 18.63 7.26
C ILE A 143 11.90 18.25 8.51
N ARG A 144 12.63 19.19 9.12
CA ARG A 144 13.38 18.97 10.36
C ARG A 144 12.51 18.75 11.60
N GLU A 145 11.25 19.17 11.58
CA GLU A 145 10.30 18.84 12.65
C GLU A 145 9.72 17.43 12.50
N ILE A 146 9.68 16.91 11.27
CA ILE A 146 9.12 15.58 10.96
C ILE A 146 10.14 14.45 11.20
N VAL A 147 11.43 14.70 10.91
CA VAL A 147 12.53 13.71 10.98
C VAL A 147 13.31 13.85 12.29
#